data_AF-A0A431TMU3-F1
#
_entry.id   AF-A0A431TMU3-F1
#
_cell.length_a   1.000
_cell.length_b   1.000
_cell.length_c   1.000
_cell.angle_alpha   90.00
_cell.angle_beta   90.00
_cell.angle_gamma   90.00
#
_symmetry.space_group_name_H-M   'P 1'
#
loop_
_entity.id
_entity.type
_entity.pdbx_description
1 polymer ?
#
loop_
_entity_poly.entity_id
_entity_poly.type
_entity_poly.pdbx_seq_one_letter_code
_entity_poly.pdbx_strand_id
1 'polypeptide(L)'
;MTDFSLHFPTGLAEPTLDDNVDVHIKLRDGRAFAVTFFTVSNLTTLMARWGRTGECAHGLYVCATNMIVVQEISQAVIRRVAQDLVETRQIESVGHLIHSAEHVESTGSEMND
;
A
#
# COMPACT_ATOMS: atom_id res chain seq x y z
N MET A 1 -0.93 5.28 19.57
CA MET A 1 -0.26 4.68 18.40
C MET A 1 -1.31 3.91 17.64
N THR A 2 -1.47 4.19 16.36
CA THR A 2 -2.45 3.49 15.54
C THR A 2 -1.91 2.11 15.21
N ASP A 3 -2.69 1.08 15.53
CA ASP A 3 -2.27 -0.31 15.39
C ASP A 3 -2.63 -0.84 13.99
N PHE A 4 -1.60 -1.22 13.24
CA PHE A 4 -1.69 -1.81 11.91
C PHE A 4 -0.54 -2.78 11.68
N SER A 5 -0.74 -3.74 10.77
CA SER A 5 0.31 -4.63 10.30
C SER A 5 0.57 -4.46 8.81
N LEU A 6 1.81 -4.75 8.42
CA LEU A 6 2.26 -4.72 7.04
C LEU A 6 2.52 -6.14 6.58
N HIS A 7 2.03 -6.47 5.39
CA HIS A 7 2.33 -7.72 4.70
C HIS A 7 2.80 -7.41 3.28
N PHE A 8 3.90 -8.04 2.87
CA PHE A 8 4.56 -7.86 1.58
C PHE A 8 4.35 -9.13 0.75
N PRO A 9 3.36 -9.19 -0.15
CA PRO A 9 2.99 -10.43 -0.86
C PRO A 9 4.14 -11.05 -1.65
N THR A 10 5.03 -10.22 -2.18
CA THR A 10 6.20 -10.62 -2.99
C THR A 10 7.51 -10.54 -2.21
N GLY A 11 7.46 -10.27 -0.90
CA GLY A 11 8.63 -9.93 -0.10
C GLY A 11 9.08 -8.48 -0.27
N LEU A 12 10.15 -8.11 0.44
CA LEU A 12 10.69 -6.75 0.49
C LEU A 12 12.20 -6.81 0.34
N ALA A 13 12.69 -6.44 -0.85
CA ALA A 13 14.11 -6.33 -1.13
C ALA A 13 14.57 -4.90 -0.79
N GLU A 14 15.18 -4.70 0.38
CA GLU A 14 15.45 -3.38 0.93
C GLU A 14 16.83 -3.21 1.57
N PRO A 15 17.34 -1.97 1.67
CA PRO A 15 16.77 -0.74 1.08
C PRO A 15 17.05 -0.61 -0.43
N THR A 16 16.13 0.01 -1.18
CA THR A 16 16.34 0.33 -2.60
C THR A 16 15.74 1.70 -2.98
N LEU A 17 16.43 2.41 -3.88
CA LEU A 17 16.04 3.73 -4.38
C LEU A 17 15.37 3.68 -5.76
N ASP A 18 15.38 2.53 -6.44
CA ASP A 18 14.83 2.34 -7.79
C ASP A 18 14.05 1.03 -7.83
N ASP A 19 12.89 1.01 -7.18
CA ASP A 19 11.99 -0.14 -7.23
C ASP A 19 10.54 0.25 -6.90
N ASN A 20 9.66 -0.74 -6.98
CA ASN A 20 8.33 -0.70 -6.40
C ASN A 20 8.07 -1.94 -5.52
N VAL A 21 7.08 -1.83 -4.64
CA VAL A 21 6.67 -2.97 -3.80
C VAL A 21 5.18 -2.90 -3.45
N ASP A 22 4.52 -4.05 -3.56
CA ASP A 22 3.14 -4.22 -3.11
C ASP A 22 3.07 -4.43 -1.60
N VAL A 23 2.16 -3.71 -0.96
CA VAL A 23 2.00 -3.75 0.50
C VAL A 23 0.52 -3.85 0.85
N HIS A 24 0.19 -4.82 1.69
CA HIS A 24 -1.10 -4.90 2.35
C HIS A 24 -0.99 -4.27 3.73
N ILE A 25 -1.78 -3.22 3.98
CA ILE A 25 -1.90 -2.54 5.26
C ILE A 25 -3.18 -3.04 5.92
N LYS A 26 -3.05 -3.85 6.97
CA LYS A 26 -4.18 -4.37 7.74
C LYS A 26 -4.39 -3.53 8.99
N LEU A 27 -5.60 -2.99 9.14
CA LEU A 27 -6.02 -2.22 10.30
C LEU A 27 -6.52 -3.15 11.42
N ARG A 28 -6.50 -2.65 12.65
CA ARG A 28 -7.00 -3.37 13.83
C ARG A 28 -8.47 -3.81 13.73
N ASP A 29 -9.29 -3.06 13.00
CA ASP A 29 -10.71 -3.36 12.77
C ASP A 29 -10.94 -4.48 11.74
N GLY A 30 -9.87 -5.11 11.26
CA GLY A 30 -9.92 -6.19 10.30
C GLY A 30 -9.80 -5.73 8.85
N ARG A 31 -10.13 -4.45 8.53
CA ARG A 31 -10.01 -3.94 7.16
C ARG A 31 -8.58 -4.05 6.67
N ALA A 32 -8.40 -4.42 5.41
CA ALA A 32 -7.09 -4.47 4.78
C ALA A 32 -7.11 -3.74 3.44
N PHE A 33 -6.05 -2.98 3.18
CA PHE A 33 -5.89 -2.16 1.98
C PHE A 33 -4.63 -2.58 1.24
N ALA A 34 -4.73 -2.76 -0.08
CA ALA A 34 -3.59 -2.95 -0.97
C ALA A 34 -3.15 -1.60 -1.56
N VAL A 35 -1.84 -1.32 -1.47
CA VAL A 35 -1.17 -0.18 -2.07
C VAL A 35 0.13 -0.64 -2.73
N THR A 36 0.59 0.09 -3.74
CA THR A 36 1.90 -0.16 -4.34
C THR A 36 2.77 1.08 -4.13
N PHE A 37 3.89 0.90 -3.45
CA PHE A 37 4.88 1.95 -3.25
C PHE A 37 5.83 2.00 -4.44
N PHE A 38 6.13 3.19 -4.94
CA PHE A 38 7.11 3.42 -6.00
C PHE A 38 8.13 4.44 -5.52
N THR A 39 9.38 4.32 -5.96
CA THR A 39 10.35 5.41 -5.80
C THR A 39 10.32 6.37 -6.97
N VAL A 40 10.77 7.61 -6.74
CA VAL A 40 10.95 8.61 -7.80
C VAL A 40 11.92 8.10 -8.89
N SER A 41 13.01 7.44 -8.50
CA SER A 41 13.95 6.86 -9.47
C SER A 41 13.29 5.76 -10.29
N ASN A 42 12.42 4.93 -9.68
CA ASN A 42 11.68 3.91 -10.40
C ASN A 42 10.78 4.47 -11.48
N LEU A 43 10.03 5.52 -11.17
CA LEU A 43 9.22 6.20 -12.18
C LEU A 43 10.08 6.74 -13.33
N THR A 44 11.23 7.31 -13.02
CA THR A 44 12.18 7.83 -14.03
C THR A 44 12.73 6.71 -14.92
N THR A 45 13.14 5.60 -14.32
CA THR A 45 13.64 4.41 -15.03
C THR A 45 12.57 3.80 -15.93
N LEU A 46 11.33 3.69 -15.44
CA LEU A 46 10.18 3.20 -16.21
C LEU A 46 9.89 4.10 -17.41
N MET A 47 9.76 5.41 -17.22
CA MET A 47 9.48 6.36 -18.30
C MET A 47 10.59 6.34 -19.36
N ALA A 48 11.86 6.32 -18.95
CA ALA A 48 12.97 6.26 -19.89
C ALA A 48 12.98 4.95 -20.70
N ARG A 49 12.70 3.81 -20.04
CA ARG A 49 12.57 2.51 -20.71
C ARG A 49 11.41 2.53 -21.71
N TRP A 50 10.26 3.02 -21.27
CA TRP A 50 9.04 3.06 -22.08
C TRP A 50 9.10 4.06 -23.23
N GLY A 51 9.90 5.12 -23.10
CA GLY A 51 10.28 5.98 -24.23
C GLY A 51 11.00 5.23 -25.35
N ARG A 52 11.80 4.20 -25.00
CA ARG A 52 12.49 3.35 -25.99
C ARG A 52 11.63 2.21 -26.52
N THR A 53 10.74 1.65 -25.70
CA THR A 53 9.89 0.50 -26.09
C THR A 53 8.58 0.90 -26.76
N GLY A 54 8.14 2.15 -26.59
CA GLY A 54 6.86 2.65 -27.10
C GLY A 54 5.67 2.44 -26.16
N GLU A 55 5.87 1.78 -25.02
CA GLU A 55 4.84 1.59 -23.99
C GLU A 55 4.42 2.92 -23.36
N CYS A 56 3.21 2.96 -22.78
CA CYS A 56 2.68 4.13 -22.08
C CYS A 56 2.84 5.45 -22.85
N ALA A 57 2.39 5.45 -24.11
CA ALA A 57 2.54 6.55 -25.07
C ALA A 57 3.99 7.04 -25.17
N HIS A 58 4.93 6.13 -25.43
CA HIS A 58 6.37 6.41 -25.47
C HIS A 58 6.90 7.00 -24.15
N GLY A 59 6.48 6.43 -23.02
CA GLY A 59 6.95 6.79 -21.69
C GLY A 59 6.48 8.16 -21.19
N LEU A 60 5.43 8.74 -21.78
CA LEU A 60 4.89 10.04 -21.35
C LEU A 60 4.17 9.97 -20.00
N TYR A 61 3.79 8.78 -19.55
CA TYR A 61 3.14 8.61 -18.25
C TYR A 61 3.51 7.28 -17.59
N VAL A 62 3.36 7.24 -16.26
CA VAL A 62 3.24 6.02 -15.47
C VAL A 62 1.90 6.08 -14.76
N CYS A 63 1.11 5.02 -14.84
CA CYS A 63 -0.13 4.90 -14.08
C CYS A 63 -0.16 3.56 -13.35
N ALA A 64 -0.52 3.59 -12.07
CA ALA A 64 -0.88 2.40 -11.31
C ALA A 64 -1.99 2.80 -10.33
N THR A 65 -2.94 1.88 -10.12
CA THR A 65 -3.99 2.06 -9.12
C THR A 65 -3.36 1.98 -7.74
N ASN A 66 -3.77 2.84 -6.82
CA ASN A 66 -3.28 2.85 -5.44
C ASN A 66 -1.77 3.09 -5.30
N MET A 67 -1.21 3.86 -6.23
CA MET A 67 0.20 4.26 -6.24
C MET A 67 0.50 5.25 -5.12
N ILE A 68 1.58 4.99 -4.38
CA ILE A 68 2.17 5.94 -3.42
C ILE A 68 3.64 6.13 -3.75
N VAL A 69 4.07 7.37 -3.97
CA VAL A 69 5.45 7.69 -4.32
C VAL A 69 6.24 8.07 -3.07
N VAL A 70 7.37 7.40 -2.85
CA VAL A 70 8.26 7.61 -1.71
C VAL A 70 9.69 7.85 -2.18
N GLN A 71 10.53 8.33 -1.26
CA GLN A 71 11.94 8.61 -1.51
C GLN A 71 12.81 7.33 -1.57
N GLU A 72 12.39 6.26 -0.88
CA GLU A 72 13.11 4.97 -0.78
C GLU A 72 12.10 3.87 -0.43
N ILE A 73 12.33 2.66 -0.94
CA ILE A 73 11.69 1.44 -0.42
C ILE A 73 12.52 0.92 0.73
N SER A 74 12.02 1.13 1.95
CA SER A 74 12.49 0.47 3.16
C SER A 74 11.37 0.32 4.18
N GLN A 75 11.49 -0.64 5.09
CA GLN A 75 10.46 -1.00 6.05
C GLN A 75 10.21 0.16 7.00
N ALA A 76 11.25 0.94 7.31
CA ALA A 76 11.16 2.16 8.09
C ALA A 76 10.32 3.23 7.38
N VAL A 77 10.59 3.50 6.10
CA VAL A 77 9.84 4.49 5.31
C VAL A 77 8.40 4.03 5.11
N ILE A 78 8.19 2.79 4.66
CA ILE A 78 6.85 2.23 4.41
C ILE A 78 6.02 2.23 5.69
N ARG A 79 6.59 1.82 6.83
CA ARG A 79 5.89 1.88 8.11
C ARG A 79 5.54 3.31 8.50
N ARG A 80 6.44 4.27 8.30
CA ARG A 80 6.16 5.67 8.64
C ARG A 80 5.05 6.26 7.76
N VAL A 81 5.06 5.98 6.47
CA VAL A 81 4.01 6.42 5.54
C VAL A 81 2.69 5.73 5.84
N ALA A 82 2.69 4.41 6.08
CA ALA A 82 1.49 3.69 6.48
C ALA A 82 0.89 4.28 7.77
N GLN A 83 1.72 4.57 8.78
CA GLN A 83 1.25 5.22 10.01
C GLN A 83 0.54 6.55 9.71
N ASP A 84 1.14 7.41 8.89
CA ASP A 84 0.56 8.70 8.50
C ASP A 84 -0.77 8.54 7.76
N LEU A 85 -0.85 7.60 6.80
CA LEU A 85 -2.08 7.31 6.04
C LEU A 85 -3.21 6.79 6.93
N VAL A 86 -2.90 5.97 7.94
CA VAL A 86 -3.92 5.47 8.88
C VAL A 86 -4.34 6.58 9.86
N GLU A 87 -3.39 7.36 10.38
CA GLU A 87 -3.67 8.48 11.31
C GLU A 87 -4.54 9.57 10.64
N THR A 88 -4.29 9.85 9.35
CA THR A 88 -5.02 10.84 8.56
C THR A 88 -6.26 10.28 7.86
N ARG A 89 -6.51 8.97 7.94
CA ARG A 89 -7.58 8.26 7.21
C ARG A 89 -7.51 8.43 5.69
N GLN A 90 -6.32 8.70 5.16
CA GLN A 90 -6.10 8.76 3.72
C GLN A 90 -6.03 7.37 3.09
N ILE A 91 -5.72 6.34 3.89
CA ILE A 91 -5.65 4.96 3.41
C ILE A 91 -6.95 4.51 2.74
N GLU A 92 -8.11 4.97 3.22
CA GLU A 92 -9.42 4.68 2.62
C GLU A 92 -9.61 5.28 1.22
N SER A 93 -8.87 6.34 0.88
CA SER A 93 -8.94 6.99 -0.43
C SER A 93 -7.86 6.51 -1.40
N VAL A 94 -6.67 6.19 -0.89
CA VAL A 94 -5.52 5.84 -1.74
C VAL A 94 -5.32 4.35 -1.90
N GLY A 95 -5.84 3.53 -0.99
CA GLY A 95 -5.71 2.07 -1.02
C GLY A 95 -6.94 1.38 -1.59
N HIS A 96 -6.73 0.21 -2.20
CA HIS A 96 -7.82 -0.66 -2.60
C HIS A 96 -8.20 -1.59 -1.44
N LEU A 97 -9.47 -1.55 -1.03
CA LEU A 97 -9.98 -2.41 0.03
C LEU A 97 -10.00 -3.87 -0.45
N ILE A 98 -9.16 -4.72 0.17
CA ILE A 98 -9.06 -6.16 -0.14
C ILE A 98 -9.78 -7.04 0.89
N HIS A 99 -10.04 -6.52 2.09
CA HIS A 99 -10.85 -7.20 3.10
C HIS A 99 -11.69 -6.17 3.87
N SER A 100 -13.00 -6.42 4.00
CA SER A 100 -13.90 -5.60 4.83
C SER A 100 -13.81 -6.02 6.30
N ALA A 101 -14.18 -5.14 7.23
CA ALA A 101 -14.34 -5.54 8.62
C ALA A 101 -15.41 -6.64 8.70
N GLU A 102 -15.09 -7.76 9.34
CA GLU A 102 -16.10 -8.76 9.70
C GLU A 102 -17.01 -8.14 10.76
N HIS A 103 -18.33 -8.22 10.57
CA HIS A 103 -19.26 -7.99 11.68
C HIS A 103 -19.09 -9.16 12.63
N VAL A 104 -18.42 -8.92 13.77
CA VAL A 104 -18.50 -9.83 14.91
C VAL A 104 -19.94 -9.72 15.41
N GLU A 105 -20.82 -10.59 14.94
CA GLU A 105 -22.08 -10.85 15.62
C GLU A 105 -21.72 -11.34 17.02
N SER A 106 -21.91 -10.46 18.00
CA SER A 106 -22.00 -10.86 19.40
C SER A 106 -23.19 -11.80 19.49
N THR A 107 -22.95 -13.12 19.51
CA THR A 107 -23.92 -14.06 20.07
C THR A 107 -23.98 -13.80 21.57
N GLY A 108 -24.71 -12.74 21.93
CA GLY A 108 -25.29 -12.60 23.25
C GLY A 108 -26.39 -13.65 23.38
N SER A 109 -26.06 -14.82 23.94
CA SER A 109 -27.06 -15.66 24.58
C SER A 109 -27.03 -15.35 26.07
N GLU A 110 -27.69 -14.26 26.46
CA GLU A 110 -28.37 -14.19 27.75
C GLU A 110 -29.69 -14.96 27.60
N MET A 111 -29.86 -16.00 28.42
CA MET A 111 -31.13 -16.52 28.95
C MET A 111 -30.70 -17.56 30.00
N ASN A 112 -30.47 -17.14 31.25
CA ASN A 112 -31.45 -17.03 32.35
C ASN A 112 -32.22 -18.33 32.64
N ASP A 113 -31.98 -18.79 33.87
CA ASP A 113 -32.67 -19.78 34.74
C ASP A 113 -32.60 -21.28 34.40
#